data_AF-A0A3B9QIF6-F1
#
_entry.id   AF-A0A3B9QIF6-F1
#
_cell.length_a   1.000
_cell.length_b   1.000
_cell.length_c   1.000
_cell.angle_alpha   90.00
_cell.angle_beta   90.00
_cell.angle_gamma   90.00
#
_symmetry.space_group_name_H-M   'P 1'
#
loop_
_entity.id
_entity.type
_entity.pdbx_description
1 polymer ?
#
loop_
_entity_poly.entity_id
_entity_poly.type
_entity_poly.pdbx_seq_one_letter_code
_entity_poly.pdbx_strand_id
1 'polypeptide(L)'
;MLEVGEIERERKALLSLLGARDRVAQVGRRTARVIDAPISNYQRTLELDKGSRDGLVVGMPVETGAGVIGRISAVSVTRSQVELLTDPNFDVGVRMVRSGDDGIASGQ
;
A
#
# COMPACT_ATOMS: atom_id res chain seq x y z
N MET A 1 18.63 12.61 11.38
CA MET A 1 18.21 12.86 9.98
C MET A 1 19.33 12.59 8.97
N LEU A 2 20.61 12.89 9.31
CA LEU A 2 21.75 12.61 8.42
C LEU A 2 22.06 11.10 8.23
N GLU A 3 21.90 10.28 9.27
CA GLU A 3 22.15 8.82 9.20
C GLU A 3 21.27 8.06 8.21
N VAL A 4 19.95 8.32 8.20
CA VAL A 4 19.02 7.61 7.31
C VAL A 4 19.38 7.84 5.83
N GLY A 5 19.79 9.06 5.49
CA GLY A 5 20.20 9.39 4.13
C GLY A 5 21.49 8.70 3.69
N GLU A 6 22.41 8.42 4.61
CA GLU A 6 23.66 7.71 4.33
C GLU A 6 23.43 6.21 4.14
N ILE A 7 22.62 5.62 5.03
CA ILE A 7 22.21 4.21 4.94
C ILE A 7 21.45 3.94 3.64
N GLU A 8 20.55 4.83 3.22
CA GLU A 8 19.82 4.68 1.95
C GLU A 8 20.73 4.79 0.73
N ARG A 9 21.74 5.69 0.76
CA ARG A 9 22.73 5.81 -0.31
C ARG A 9 23.56 4.55 -0.45
N GLU A 10 24.02 4.00 0.68
CA GLU A 10 24.84 2.80 0.70
C GLU A 10 24.04 1.57 0.27
N ARG A 11 22.80 1.41 0.76
CA ARG A 11 21.87 0.37 0.29
C ARG A 11 21.69 0.43 -1.23
N LYS A 12 21.49 1.62 -1.80
CA LYS A 12 21.33 1.79 -3.26
C LYS A 12 22.59 1.42 -4.03
N ALA A 13 23.77 1.77 -3.52
CA ALA A 13 25.05 1.41 -4.13
C ALA A 13 25.27 -0.12 -4.10
N LEU A 14 25.00 -0.76 -2.96
CA LEU A 14 25.10 -2.21 -2.80
C LEU A 14 24.13 -2.96 -3.71
N LEU A 15 22.88 -2.50 -3.82
CA LEU A 15 21.89 -3.08 -4.73
C LEU A 15 22.32 -2.96 -6.20
N SER A 16 22.94 -1.82 -6.57
CA SER A 16 23.45 -1.61 -7.93
C SER A 16 24.58 -2.59 -8.29
N LEU A 17 25.47 -2.91 -7.35
CA LEU A 17 26.54 -3.89 -7.56
C LEU A 17 26.01 -5.32 -7.71
N LEU A 18 24.94 -5.67 -6.99
CA LEU A 18 24.29 -6.98 -7.06
C LEU A 18 23.39 -7.14 -8.31
N GLY A 19 23.16 -6.07 -9.09
CA GLY A 19 22.14 -6.07 -10.14
C GLY A 19 20.71 -6.22 -9.60
N ALA A 20 20.55 -6.13 -8.29
CA ALA A 20 19.27 -6.26 -7.61
C ALA A 20 18.49 -4.95 -7.77
N ARG A 21 17.37 -4.99 -8.48
CA ARG A 21 16.47 -3.83 -8.57
C ARG A 21 15.72 -3.68 -7.26
N ASP A 22 15.80 -2.49 -6.68
CA ASP A 22 14.93 -2.11 -5.57
C ASP A 22 13.47 -2.04 -6.06
N ARG A 23 12.75 -3.15 -5.92
CA ARG A 23 11.39 -3.28 -6.47
C ARG A 23 10.41 -2.32 -5.80
N VAL A 24 10.66 -1.94 -4.55
CA VAL A 24 9.78 -1.05 -3.77
C VAL A 24 9.92 0.40 -4.23
N ALA A 25 11.14 0.86 -4.50
CA ALA A 25 11.41 2.24 -4.95
C ALA A 25 10.91 2.55 -6.37
N GLN A 26 10.57 1.52 -7.16
CA GLN A 26 10.12 1.67 -8.55
C GLN A 26 8.59 1.56 -8.72
N VAL A 27 7.83 1.37 -7.64
CA VAL A 27 6.35 1.34 -7.73
C VAL A 27 5.84 2.76 -7.92
N GLY A 28 5.22 3.03 -9.08
CA GLY A 28 4.60 4.32 -9.34
C GLY A 28 3.47 4.62 -8.35
N ARG A 29 3.53 5.78 -7.69
CA ARG A 29 2.47 6.23 -6.77
C ARG A 29 1.46 7.13 -7.48
N ARG A 30 0.20 7.03 -7.05
CA ARG A 30 -0.91 7.91 -7.45
C ARG A 30 -1.59 8.43 -6.19
N THR A 31 -1.61 9.75 -6.04
CA THR A 31 -2.30 10.40 -4.92
C THR A 31 -3.78 10.54 -5.26
N ALA A 32 -4.65 10.15 -4.32
CA ALA A 32 -6.09 10.28 -4.41
C ALA A 32 -6.64 10.87 -3.11
N ARG A 33 -7.81 11.51 -3.17
CA ARG A 33 -8.54 12.00 -1.99
C ARG A 33 -9.66 11.03 -1.65
N VAL A 34 -9.87 10.80 -0.35
CA VAL A 34 -11.06 10.12 0.16
C VAL A 34 -12.28 11.03 -0.04
N ILE A 35 -13.29 10.53 -0.74
CA ILE A 35 -14.55 11.24 -1.00
C ILE A 35 -15.74 10.62 -0.27
N ASP A 36 -15.61 9.35 0.13
CA ASP A 36 -16.55 8.69 1.00
C ASP A 36 -15.81 7.80 1.98
N ALA A 37 -16.28 7.77 3.22
CA ALA A 37 -15.69 7.02 4.30
C ALA A 37 -16.78 6.33 5.11
N PRO A 38 -16.51 5.13 5.65
CA PRO A 38 -17.54 4.36 6.32
C PRO A 38 -17.98 5.08 7.60
N ILE A 39 -19.30 5.22 7.74
CA ILE A 39 -19.93 5.87 8.90
C ILE A 39 -20.10 4.86 10.05
N SER A 40 -19.98 3.55 9.77
CA SER A 40 -20.14 2.48 10.75
C SER A 40 -19.09 1.38 10.57
N ASN A 41 -18.83 0.62 11.64
CA ASN A 41 -17.87 -0.49 11.66
C ASN A 41 -18.28 -1.71 10.78
N TYR A 42 -19.49 -1.69 10.21
CA TYR A 42 -20.00 -2.72 9.32
C TYR A 42 -19.63 -2.50 7.85
N GLN A 43 -19.38 -1.25 7.46
CA GLN A 43 -18.79 -0.94 6.16
C GLN A 43 -17.31 -0.69 6.39
N ARG A 44 -16.44 -1.48 5.76
CA ARG A 44 -14.99 -1.34 5.86
C ARG A 44 -14.38 -1.03 4.50
N THR A 45 -15.09 -0.17 3.75
CA THR A 45 -14.69 0.31 2.44
C THR A 45 -14.56 1.83 2.42
N LEU A 46 -13.55 2.34 1.70
CA LEU A 46 -13.37 3.77 1.41
C LEU A 46 -13.57 4.03 -0.08
N GLU A 47 -14.06 5.22 -0.46
CA GLU A 47 -14.11 5.65 -1.85
C GLU A 47 -13.10 6.76 -2.14
N LEU A 48 -12.40 6.65 -3.27
CA LEU A 48 -11.39 7.60 -3.74
C LEU A 48 -11.86 8.35 -5.00
N ASP A 49 -11.40 9.60 -5.15
CA ASP A 49 -11.69 10.47 -6.32
C ASP A 49 -10.88 10.16 -7.60
N LYS A 50 -10.38 8.93 -7.70
CA LYS A 50 -9.51 8.46 -8.78
C LYS A 50 -9.98 7.11 -9.28
N GLY A 51 -9.86 6.88 -10.59
CA GLY A 51 -10.34 5.65 -11.23
C GLY A 51 -9.39 5.12 -12.29
N SER A 52 -9.93 4.32 -13.20
CA SER A 52 -9.15 3.73 -14.30
C SER A 52 -8.55 4.79 -15.22
N ARG A 53 -9.20 5.96 -15.36
CA ARG A 53 -8.65 7.11 -16.11
C ARG A 53 -7.34 7.64 -15.50
N ASP A 54 -7.13 7.46 -14.20
CA ASP A 54 -5.92 7.85 -13.48
C ASP A 54 -4.89 6.69 -13.40
N GLY A 55 -5.21 5.55 -14.02
CA GLY A 55 -4.38 4.35 -14.05
C GLY A 55 -4.55 3.42 -12.84
N LEU A 56 -5.60 3.59 -12.04
CA LEU A 56 -5.87 2.68 -10.92
C LEU A 56 -6.42 1.34 -11.41
N VAL A 57 -6.02 0.26 -10.74
CA VAL A 57 -6.41 -1.11 -11.05
C VAL A 57 -6.73 -1.84 -9.75
N VAL A 58 -7.67 -2.79 -9.81
CA VAL A 58 -7.99 -3.69 -8.70
C VAL A 58 -6.74 -4.43 -8.22
N GLY A 59 -6.58 -4.56 -6.91
CA GLY A 59 -5.43 -5.18 -6.26
C GLY A 59 -4.27 -4.22 -5.96
N MET A 60 -4.31 -2.96 -6.43
CA MET A 60 -3.31 -1.97 -6.03
C MET A 60 -3.36 -1.71 -4.52
N PRO A 61 -2.21 -1.68 -3.82
CA PRO A 61 -2.16 -1.33 -2.41
C PRO A 61 -2.45 0.16 -2.21
N VAL A 62 -3.12 0.48 -1.10
CA VAL A 62 -3.43 1.85 -0.71
C VAL A 62 -2.71 2.14 0.61
N GLU A 63 -1.94 3.23 0.63
CA GLU A 63 -1.14 3.64 1.77
C GLU A 63 -1.33 5.12 2.12
N THR A 64 -1.03 5.45 3.37
CA THR A 64 -0.97 6.81 3.90
C THR A 64 0.46 7.08 4.41
N GLY A 65 0.72 8.29 4.91
CA GLY A 65 2.01 8.59 5.57
C GLY A 65 2.32 7.71 6.78
N ALA A 66 1.32 7.04 7.36
CA ALA A 66 1.50 6.13 8.49
C ALA A 66 1.71 4.66 8.07
N GLY A 67 1.42 4.30 6.82
CA GLY A 67 1.51 2.93 6.32
C GLY A 67 0.32 2.50 5.46
N VAL A 68 0.30 1.21 5.13
CA VAL A 68 -0.75 0.58 4.30
C VAL A 68 -2.08 0.56 5.04
N ILE A 69 -3.17 0.86 4.34
CA ILE A 69 -4.53 0.89 4.89
C ILE A 69 -5.49 -0.08 4.18
N GLY A 70 -5.12 -0.61 3.01
CA GLY A 70 -5.96 -1.57 2.30
C GLY A 70 -5.51 -1.84 0.87
N ARG A 71 -6.42 -2.38 0.05
CA ARG A 71 -6.23 -2.59 -1.39
C ARG A 71 -7.45 -2.13 -2.18
N ILE A 72 -7.25 -1.74 -3.43
CA ILE A 72 -8.36 -1.42 -4.33
C ILE A 72 -9.16 -2.68 -4.62
N SER A 73 -10.45 -2.69 -4.28
CA SER A 73 -11.37 -3.81 -4.51
C SER A 73 -12.25 -3.60 -5.74
N ALA A 74 -12.54 -2.35 -6.10
CA ALA A 74 -13.30 -2.02 -7.30
C ALA A 74 -12.81 -0.71 -7.95
N VAL A 75 -12.88 -0.63 -9.27
CA VAL A 75 -12.49 0.56 -10.03
C VAL A 75 -13.58 0.93 -11.04
N SER A 76 -14.02 2.18 -10.98
CA SER A 76 -14.83 2.85 -11.98
C SER A 76 -13.98 3.83 -12.79
N VAL A 77 -14.55 4.48 -13.82
CA VAL A 77 -13.79 5.41 -14.69
C VAL A 77 -13.11 6.53 -13.91
N THR A 78 -13.80 7.11 -12.94
CA THR A 78 -13.35 8.29 -12.18
C THR A 78 -13.25 8.06 -10.67
N ARG A 79 -13.55 6.85 -10.20
CA ARG A 79 -13.61 6.51 -8.77
C ARG A 79 -13.10 5.11 -8.51
N SER A 80 -12.70 4.82 -7.29
CA SER A 80 -12.31 3.47 -6.87
C SER A 80 -12.69 3.22 -5.43
N GLN A 81 -13.00 1.97 -5.11
CA GLN A 81 -13.27 1.50 -3.76
C GLN A 81 -12.05 0.77 -3.21
N VAL A 82 -11.78 0.98 -1.93
CA VAL A 82 -10.70 0.38 -1.16
C VAL A 82 -11.31 -0.53 -0.12
N GLU A 83 -10.91 -1.79 -0.11
CA GLU A 83 -11.15 -2.73 0.99
C GLU A 83 -10.06 -2.52 2.04
N LEU A 84 -10.48 -2.22 3.27
CA LEU A 84 -9.57 -1.87 4.36
C LEU A 84 -8.91 -3.11 4.98
N LEU A 85 -7.69 -2.93 5.50
CA LEU A 85 -6.99 -3.96 6.30
C LEU A 85 -7.77 -4.39 7.55
N THR A 86 -8.72 -3.57 8.00
CA THR A 86 -9.57 -3.90 9.14
C THR A 86 -10.67 -4.88 8.75
N ASP A 87 -11.00 -5.12 7.47
CA ASP A 87 -12.04 -6.10 7.13
C ASP A 87 -11.69 -7.52 7.61
N PRO A 88 -12.58 -8.26 8.29
CA PRO A 88 -12.27 -9.60 8.80
C PRO A 88 -11.93 -10.62 7.71
N ASN A 89 -12.33 -10.36 6.47
CA ASN A 89 -12.03 -11.21 5.32
C ASN A 89 -10.76 -10.74 4.58
N PHE A 90 -10.08 -9.72 5.09
CA PHE A 90 -8.87 -9.20 4.49
C PHE A 90 -7.65 -9.92 5.05
N ASP A 91 -6.98 -10.68 4.19
CA ASP A 91 -5.69 -11.29 4.47
C ASP A 91 -4.56 -10.62 3.67
N VAL A 92 -3.41 -10.43 4.32
CA VAL A 92 -2.18 -9.94 3.67
C VAL A 92 -0.93 -10.61 4.22
N GLY A 93 0.00 -10.91 3.33
CA GLY A 93 1.33 -11.37 3.69
C GLY A 93 2.11 -10.27 4.38
N VAL A 94 2.63 -10.58 5.57
CA VAL A 94 3.47 -9.69 6.37
C VAL A 94 4.80 -10.35 6.66
N ARG A 95 5.83 -9.53 6.89
CA ARG A 95 7.14 -10.00 7.34
C ARG A 95 7.50 -9.27 8.62
N MET A 96 7.88 -10.02 9.66
CA MET A 96 8.38 -9.42 10.90
C MET A 96 9.78 -8.85 10.67
N VAL A 97 9.94 -7.55 10.91
CA VAL A 97 11.23 -6.85 10.71
C VAL A 97 12.34 -7.42 11.61
N ARG A 98 11.98 -7.85 12.83
CA ARG A 98 12.96 -8.29 13.83
C ARG A 98 13.47 -9.71 13.58
N SER A 99 12.58 -10.65 13.25
CA SER A 99 12.93 -12.06 13.08
C SER A 99 13.11 -12.47 11.62
N GLY A 100 12.53 -11.73 10.68
CA GLY A 100 12.51 -12.07 9.26
C GLY A 100 11.45 -13.10 8.87
N ASP A 101 10.65 -13.57 9.83
CA ASP A 101 9.59 -14.55 9.61
C ASP A 101 8.47 -13.98 8.73
N ASP A 102 7.97 -14.81 7.83
CA ASP A 102 6.78 -14.52 7.03
C ASP A 102 5.52 -14.99 7.77
N GLY A 103 4.43 -14.24 7.62
CA GLY A 103 3.15 -14.57 8.22
C GLY A 103 1.98 -13.99 7.43
N ILE A 104 0.77 -14.26 7.90
CA ILE A 104 -0.47 -13.69 7.37
C ILE A 104 -1.08 -12.83 8.47
N ALA A 105 -1.40 -11.58 8.13
CA ALA A 105 -2.21 -10.71 8.96
C ALA A 105 -3.64 -10.71 8.43
N SER A 106 -4.60 -10.88 9.33
CA SER A 106 -6.04 -10.83 9.05
C SER A 106 -6.67 -9.64 9.76
N GLY A 107 -7.67 -9.00 9.15
CA GLY A 107 -8.38 -7.88 9.75
C GLY A 107 -9.23 -8.28 10.96
N GLN A 108 -9.59 -7.29 11.79
CA GLN A 108 -10.36 -7.43 13.03
C GLN A 108 -11.40 -6.31 13.17
#